data_AF-A0A7C8I631-F1
#
_entry.id   AF-A0A7C8I631-F1
#
_cell.length_a   1.000
_cell.length_b   1.000
_cell.length_c   1.000
_cell.angle_alpha   90.00
_cell.angle_beta   90.00
_cell.angle_gamma   90.00
#
_symmetry.space_group_name_H-M   'P 1'
#
loop_
_entity.id
_entity.type
_entity.pdbx_description
1 polymer ?
#
loop_
_entity_poly.entity_id
_entity_poly.type
_entity_poly.pdbx_seq_one_letter_code
_entity_poly.pdbx_strand_id
1 'polypeptide(L)'
;MGESSKYYNAEEYISGKKNQGKNVRNPPGANFLAAANHIRKFFDGKNFNWAAFGGLAIHCLGSRREIADIHIVYDDRDFHRIQTKLEADSRMRLPQGMNALFPSKLLLSTGPKYKDAGCTENMDIEVNIVPPGMLLQTLSAG
;
A
#
# COMPACT_ATOMS: atom_id res chain seq x y z
N MET A 1 -18.49 2.98 -19.24
CA MET A 1 -17.07 2.57 -19.24
C MET A 1 -16.50 2.90 -17.87
N GLY A 2 -16.15 2.03 -16.95
CA GLY A 2 -16.17 0.57 -16.77
C GLY A 2 -15.51 0.37 -15.40
N GLU A 3 -16.25 -0.10 -14.41
CA GLU A 3 -15.85 -0.15 -12.98
C GLU A 3 -14.67 -1.11 -12.69
N SER A 4 -14.08 -1.74 -13.71
CA SER A 4 -13.11 -2.83 -13.59
C SER A 4 -11.65 -2.41 -13.35
N SER A 5 -11.30 -1.13 -13.48
CA SER A 5 -9.89 -0.70 -13.30
C SER A 5 -9.49 -0.48 -11.84
N LYS A 6 -10.47 -0.34 -10.93
CA LYS A 6 -10.23 0.10 -9.55
C LYS A 6 -9.97 -1.05 -8.58
N TYR A 7 -10.67 -2.15 -8.79
CA TYR A 7 -10.51 -3.36 -8.00
C TYR A 7 -9.75 -4.41 -8.80
N TYR A 8 -8.90 -5.18 -8.13
CA TYR A 8 -8.19 -6.29 -8.74
C TYR A 8 -8.42 -7.58 -7.94
N ASN A 9 -8.37 -8.72 -8.64
CA ASN A 9 -8.40 -10.03 -8.00
C ASN A 9 -7.01 -10.34 -7.44
N ALA A 10 -6.91 -10.53 -6.13
CA ALA A 10 -5.63 -10.76 -5.46
C ALA A 10 -5.00 -12.11 -5.84
N GLU A 11 -5.80 -13.15 -6.08
CA GLU A 11 -5.33 -14.48 -6.46
C GLU A 11 -4.75 -14.47 -7.88
N GLU A 12 -5.43 -13.80 -8.82
CA GLU A 12 -4.94 -13.57 -10.18
C GLU A 12 -3.63 -12.77 -10.16
N TYR A 13 -3.55 -11.74 -9.33
CA TYR A 13 -2.33 -10.96 -9.18
C TYR A 13 -1.16 -11.79 -8.63
N ILE A 14 -1.41 -12.58 -7.57
CA ILE A 14 -0.38 -13.44 -6.96
C ILE A 14 0.09 -14.51 -7.93
N SER A 15 -0.83 -15.16 -8.65
CA SER A 15 -0.50 -16.18 -9.64
C SER A 15 0.29 -15.59 -10.82
N GLY A 16 -0.10 -14.42 -11.33
CA GLY A 16 0.65 -13.68 -12.33
C GLY A 16 2.08 -13.36 -11.87
N LYS A 17 2.25 -12.89 -10.64
CA LYS A 17 3.58 -12.60 -10.06
C LYS A 17 4.44 -13.86 -9.89
N LYS A 18 3.84 -14.99 -9.47
CA LYS A 18 4.54 -16.28 -9.40
C LYS A 18 5.02 -16.74 -10.79
N ASN A 19 4.19 -16.56 -11.82
CA ASN A 19 4.53 -16.92 -13.20
C ASN A 19 5.65 -16.05 -13.80
N GLN A 20 5.86 -14.83 -13.27
CA GLN A 20 7.01 -14.00 -13.64
C GLN A 20 8.34 -14.51 -13.05
N GLY A 21 8.31 -15.43 -12.08
CA GLY A 21 9.49 -16.11 -11.56
C GLY A 21 10.60 -15.16 -11.08
N LYS A 22 11.82 -15.35 -11.59
CA LYS A 22 13.01 -14.53 -11.26
C LYS A 22 12.99 -13.11 -11.87
N ASN A 23 11.99 -12.79 -12.70
CA ASN A 23 11.87 -11.46 -13.33
C ASN A 23 11.09 -10.45 -12.48
N VAL A 24 10.71 -10.80 -11.24
CA VAL A 24 10.16 -9.84 -10.28
C VAL A 24 11.28 -8.88 -9.88
N ARG A 25 11.37 -7.78 -10.61
CA ARG A 25 12.35 -6.71 -10.36
C ARG A 25 11.85 -5.85 -9.20
N ASN A 26 12.76 -5.49 -8.29
CA ASN A 26 12.48 -4.46 -7.29
C ASN A 26 12.13 -3.13 -8.00
N PRO A 27 11.16 -2.36 -7.45
CA PRO A 27 10.78 -1.11 -8.05
C PRO A 27 11.98 -0.15 -8.11
N PRO A 28 12.10 0.66 -9.17
CA PRO A 28 13.07 1.75 -9.19
C PRO A 28 12.91 2.64 -7.95
N GLY A 29 14.03 3.09 -7.37
CA GLY A 29 14.00 3.89 -6.15
C GLY A 29 13.16 5.18 -6.28
N ALA A 30 13.13 5.80 -7.46
CA ALA A 30 12.30 6.97 -7.72
C ALA A 30 10.80 6.65 -7.62
N ASN A 31 10.35 5.53 -8.20
CA ASN A 31 8.96 5.07 -8.12
C ASN A 31 8.59 4.73 -6.67
N PHE A 32 9.48 4.04 -5.95
CA PHE A 32 9.27 3.74 -4.53
C PHE A 32 9.14 5.03 -3.68
N LEU A 33 10.02 6.02 -3.89
CA LEU A 33 9.98 7.30 -3.19
C LEU A 33 8.71 8.10 -3.55
N ALA A 34 8.28 8.08 -4.80
CA ALA A 34 7.03 8.70 -5.24
C ALA A 34 5.83 8.07 -4.52
N ALA A 35 5.79 6.73 -4.44
CA ALA A 35 4.76 6.01 -3.71
C ALA A 35 4.76 6.35 -2.21
N ALA A 36 5.92 6.34 -1.56
CA ALA A 36 6.04 6.67 -0.15
C ALA A 36 5.55 8.10 0.15
N ASN A 37 5.92 9.07 -0.71
CA ASN A 37 5.45 10.44 -0.58
C ASN A 37 3.93 10.59 -0.80
N HIS A 38 3.37 9.83 -1.73
CA HIS A 38 1.92 9.83 -1.98
C HIS A 38 1.16 9.26 -0.79
N ILE A 39 1.61 8.13 -0.23
CA ILE A 39 1.04 7.53 0.99
C ILE A 39 1.13 8.51 2.16
N ARG A 40 2.29 9.11 2.38
CA ARG A 40 2.45 10.13 3.43
C ARG A 40 1.43 11.25 3.27
N LYS A 41 1.30 11.83 2.07
CA LYS A 41 0.32 12.90 1.80
C LYS A 41 -1.12 12.44 1.97
N PHE A 42 -1.44 11.21 1.56
CA PHE A 42 -2.77 10.62 1.71
C PHE A 42 -3.16 10.51 3.19
N PHE A 43 -2.26 9.97 4.01
CA PHE A 43 -2.54 9.72 5.42
C PHE A 43 -2.43 10.98 6.29
N ASP A 44 -1.38 11.78 6.10
CA ASP A 44 -1.18 13.05 6.83
C ASP A 44 -2.25 14.08 6.48
N GLY A 45 -2.61 14.21 5.20
CA GLY A 45 -3.56 15.22 4.71
C GLY A 45 -5.01 15.01 5.16
N LYS A 46 -5.26 13.95 5.95
CA LYS A 46 -6.58 13.55 6.43
C LYS A 46 -6.61 13.24 7.93
N ASN A 47 -5.54 13.58 8.66
CA ASN A 47 -5.41 13.33 10.10
C ASN A 47 -5.73 11.88 10.49
N PHE A 48 -5.36 10.91 9.63
CA PHE A 48 -5.43 9.50 10.02
C PHE A 48 -4.33 9.21 11.04
N ASN A 49 -4.62 8.37 12.03
CA ASN A 49 -3.56 7.82 12.87
C ASN A 49 -2.94 6.62 12.14
N TRP A 50 -1.66 6.73 11.80
CA TRP A 50 -0.95 5.75 11.00
C TRP A 50 0.54 5.76 11.32
N ALA A 51 1.23 4.67 10.98
CA ALA A 51 2.69 4.63 11.02
C ALA A 51 3.24 3.77 9.89
N ALA A 52 4.38 4.18 9.33
CA ALA A 52 5.21 3.32 8.50
C ALA A 52 5.95 2.31 9.39
N PHE A 53 6.05 1.07 8.93
CA PHE A 53 6.86 0.04 9.58
C PHE A 53 7.63 -0.79 8.55
N GLY A 54 8.44 -1.74 9.02
CA GLY A 54 9.21 -2.61 8.13
C GLY A 54 10.25 -1.84 7.29
N GLY A 55 10.37 -2.22 6.02
CA GLY A 55 11.42 -1.72 5.12
C GLY A 55 11.45 -0.20 4.99
N LEU A 56 10.28 0.44 4.82
CA LEU A 56 10.18 1.89 4.65
C LEU A 56 10.72 2.64 5.88
N ALA A 57 10.32 2.23 7.09
CA ALA A 57 10.77 2.87 8.32
C ALA A 57 12.30 2.78 8.47
N ILE A 58 12.87 1.61 8.16
CA ILE A 58 14.32 1.40 8.20
C ILE A 58 15.05 2.20 7.10
N HIS A 59 14.43 2.39 5.94
CA HIS A 59 14.98 3.25 4.88
C HIS A 59 15.07 4.71 5.31
N CYS A 60 14.03 5.22 5.97
CA CYS A 60 13.99 6.59 6.48
C CYS A 60 15.09 6.87 7.51
N LEU A 61 15.63 5.82 8.14
CA LEU A 61 16.77 5.88 9.06
C LEU A 61 18.15 5.75 8.37
N GLY A 62 18.19 5.79 7.03
CA GLY A 62 19.43 5.78 6.25
C GLY A 62 19.89 4.40 5.77
N SER A 63 19.07 3.36 5.92
CA SER A 63 19.40 2.02 5.40
C SER A 63 19.42 1.99 3.88
N ARG A 64 20.45 1.34 3.32
CA ARG A 64 20.61 1.10 1.88
C ARG A 64 20.03 -0.23 1.40
N ARG A 65 19.29 -0.93 2.25
CA ARG A 65 18.64 -2.19 1.89
C ARG A 65 17.64 -1.95 0.75
N GLU A 66 17.59 -2.86 -0.21
CA GLU A 66 16.54 -2.87 -1.24
C GLU A 66 15.16 -3.14 -0.62
N ILE A 67 14.16 -2.38 -1.06
CA ILE A 67 12.79 -2.46 -0.54
C ILE A 67 11.85 -2.64 -1.74
N ALA A 68 10.99 -3.64 -1.63
CA ALA A 68 10.07 -4.01 -2.70
C ALA A 68 8.68 -3.39 -2.52
N ASP A 69 8.31 -3.05 -1.28
CA ASP A 69 6.96 -2.68 -0.90
C ASP A 69 6.91 -1.73 0.31
N ILE A 70 5.77 -1.07 0.46
CA ILE A 70 5.50 -0.15 1.57
C ILE A 70 4.60 -0.87 2.57
N HIS A 71 4.92 -0.74 3.85
CA HIS A 71 4.14 -1.32 4.93
C HIS A 71 3.70 -0.21 5.89
N ILE A 72 2.39 -0.12 6.13
CA ILE A 72 1.82 0.82 7.09
C ILE A 72 0.81 0.13 8.01
N VAL A 73 0.73 0.62 9.23
CA VAL A 73 -0.36 0.32 10.16
C VAL A 73 -1.27 1.54 10.25
N TYR A 74 -2.55 1.33 10.47
CA TYR A 74 -3.56 2.38 10.63
C TYR A 74 -4.43 2.09 11.86
N ASP A 75 -5.27 3.05 12.23
CA ASP A 75 -6.29 2.88 13.28
C ASP A 75 -7.55 2.21 12.70
N ASP A 76 -7.97 1.07 13.25
CA ASP A 76 -9.10 0.28 12.72
C ASP A 76 -10.41 1.07 12.68
N ARG A 77 -10.60 2.01 13.61
CA ARG A 77 -11.75 2.92 13.65
C ARG A 77 -11.86 3.77 12.38
N ASP A 78 -10.75 4.03 11.71
CA ASP A 78 -10.70 4.81 10.49
C ASP A 78 -10.86 3.96 9.21
N PHE A 79 -11.03 2.62 9.31
CA PHE A 79 -11.07 1.72 8.16
C PHE A 79 -12.02 2.18 7.05
N HIS A 80 -13.30 2.42 7.38
CA HIS A 80 -14.30 2.83 6.39
C HIS A 80 -13.94 4.16 5.72
N ARG A 81 -13.41 5.11 6.51
CA ARG A 81 -12.98 6.42 5.98
C ARG A 81 -11.75 6.27 5.08
N ILE A 82 -10.80 5.41 5.44
CA ILE A 82 -9.63 5.08 4.62
C ILE A 82 -10.08 4.43 3.31
N GLN A 83 -10.94 3.42 3.38
CA GLN A 83 -11.45 2.70 2.21
C GLN A 83 -12.12 3.66 1.22
N THR A 84 -13.08 4.48 1.67
CA THR A 84 -13.75 5.46 0.79
C THR A 84 -12.77 6.44 0.15
N LYS A 85 -11.71 6.85 0.86
CA LYS A 85 -10.70 7.75 0.30
C LYS A 85 -9.78 7.05 -0.69
N LEU A 86 -9.40 5.80 -0.40
CA LEU A 86 -8.65 4.96 -1.33
C LEU A 86 -9.47 4.74 -2.60
N GLU A 87 -10.78 4.50 -2.50
CA GLU A 87 -11.70 4.37 -3.63
C GLU A 87 -11.73 5.63 -4.52
N ALA A 88 -11.71 6.82 -3.90
CA ALA A 88 -11.68 8.09 -4.61
C ALA A 88 -10.31 8.42 -5.26
N ASP A 89 -9.22 7.77 -4.84
CA ASP A 89 -7.88 8.05 -5.35
C ASP A 89 -7.64 7.35 -6.70
N SER A 90 -7.50 8.13 -7.77
CA SER A 90 -7.31 7.58 -9.12
C SER A 90 -6.01 6.80 -9.33
N ARG A 91 -5.03 6.90 -8.43
CA ARG A 91 -3.76 6.16 -8.50
C ARG A 91 -3.81 4.82 -7.76
N MET A 92 -4.80 4.61 -6.92
CA MET A 92 -4.91 3.40 -6.09
C MET A 92 -5.73 2.33 -6.77
N ARG A 93 -5.30 1.07 -6.66
CA ARG A 93 -6.12 -0.11 -6.95
C ARG A 93 -6.22 -0.98 -5.71
N LEU A 94 -7.44 -1.41 -5.41
CA LEU A 94 -7.78 -2.14 -4.19
C LEU A 94 -8.02 -3.62 -4.51
N PRO A 95 -7.71 -4.53 -3.58
CA PRO A 95 -8.07 -5.92 -3.75
C PRO A 95 -9.59 -6.08 -3.56
N GLN A 96 -10.21 -6.98 -4.30
CA GLN A 96 -11.59 -7.39 -4.03
C GLN A 96 -11.70 -7.97 -2.60
N GLY A 97 -12.74 -7.60 -1.86
CA GLY A 97 -12.99 -8.14 -0.51
C GLY A 97 -12.14 -7.54 0.61
N MET A 98 -11.50 -6.38 0.39
CA MET A 98 -10.82 -5.62 1.44
C MET A 98 -11.72 -5.43 2.68
N ASN A 99 -11.18 -5.69 3.87
CA ASN A 99 -11.89 -5.60 5.14
C ASN A 99 -10.96 -5.19 6.28
N ALA A 100 -11.53 -4.79 7.42
CA ALA A 100 -10.79 -4.27 8.57
C ALA A 100 -10.03 -5.34 9.38
N LEU A 101 -10.28 -6.63 9.15
CA LEU A 101 -9.73 -7.72 9.97
C LEU A 101 -8.40 -8.24 9.45
N PHE A 102 -8.11 -8.06 8.16
CA PHE A 102 -6.95 -8.64 7.51
C PHE A 102 -6.08 -7.59 6.81
N PRO A 103 -4.76 -7.79 6.77
CA PRO A 103 -3.87 -7.00 5.92
C PRO A 103 -4.38 -6.96 4.48
N SER A 104 -4.36 -5.79 3.88
CA SER A 104 -4.75 -5.60 2.49
C SER A 104 -3.56 -5.08 1.69
N LYS A 105 -3.34 -5.68 0.53
CA LYS A 105 -2.33 -5.22 -0.43
C LYS A 105 -3.00 -4.29 -1.42
N LEU A 106 -2.51 -3.07 -1.51
CA LEU A 106 -2.95 -2.08 -2.49
C LEU A 106 -1.87 -1.96 -3.57
N LEU A 107 -2.28 -1.51 -4.76
CA LEU A 107 -1.35 -1.19 -5.84
C LEU A 107 -1.45 0.31 -6.13
N LEU A 108 -0.35 1.02 -5.89
CA LEU A 108 -0.25 2.45 -6.15
C LEU A 108 0.52 2.70 -7.44
N SER A 109 -0.16 3.23 -8.44
CA SER A 109 0.47 3.59 -9.70
C SER A 109 1.34 4.84 -9.56
N THR A 110 2.59 4.71 -10.00
CA THR A 110 3.60 5.78 -10.02
C THR A 110 4.21 5.92 -11.41
N GLY A 111 4.83 7.06 -11.69
CA GLY A 111 5.63 7.25 -12.91
C GLY A 111 5.44 8.59 -13.62
N PRO A 112 6.03 8.73 -14.81
CA PRO A 112 5.89 9.94 -15.63
C PRO A 112 4.45 10.36 -15.89
N LYS A 113 3.52 9.40 -16.05
CA LYS A 113 2.09 9.67 -16.24
C LYS A 113 1.49 10.52 -15.12
N TYR A 114 2.05 10.39 -13.93
CA TYR A 114 1.62 11.05 -12.70
C TYR A 114 2.48 12.26 -12.33
N LYS A 115 3.45 12.62 -13.19
CA LYS A 115 4.43 13.68 -12.97
C LYS A 115 5.27 13.46 -11.71
N ASP A 116 5.53 12.20 -11.38
CA ASP A 116 6.36 11.84 -10.24
C ASP A 116 7.83 12.12 -10.56
N ALA A 117 8.49 12.92 -9.71
CA ALA A 117 9.86 13.39 -9.96
C ALA A 117 10.86 12.22 -9.98
N GLY A 118 11.71 12.18 -11.01
CA GLY A 118 12.77 11.19 -11.16
C GLY A 118 12.32 9.81 -11.64
N CYS A 119 11.01 9.54 -11.74
CA CYS A 119 10.52 8.30 -12.31
C CYS A 119 10.71 8.29 -13.83
N THR A 120 11.30 7.23 -14.37
CA THR A 120 11.50 7.05 -15.82
C THR A 120 10.49 6.09 -16.45
N GLU A 121 9.82 5.28 -15.63
CA GLU A 121 8.81 4.31 -16.08
C GLU A 121 7.56 4.36 -15.21
N ASN A 122 6.43 3.94 -15.79
CA ASN A 122 5.19 3.75 -15.04
C ASN A 122 5.21 2.38 -14.38
N MET A 123 4.99 2.34 -13.07
CA MET A 123 5.02 1.10 -12.30
C MET A 123 4.06 1.18 -11.11
N ASP A 124 3.45 0.05 -10.79
CA ASP A 124 2.68 -0.09 -9.56
C ASP A 124 3.58 -0.52 -8.40
N ILE A 125 3.46 0.20 -7.29
CA ILE A 125 4.14 -0.10 -6.03
C ILE A 125 3.14 -0.79 -5.09
N GLU A 126 3.58 -1.90 -4.49
CA GLU A 126 2.78 -2.59 -3.48
C GLU A 126 2.77 -1.78 -2.17
N VAL A 127 1.57 -1.54 -1.66
CA VAL A 127 1.36 -0.90 -0.35
C VAL A 127 0.52 -1.84 0.50
N ASN A 128 1.14 -2.42 1.52
CA ASN A 128 0.48 -3.27 2.49
C ASN A 128 -0.05 -2.39 3.63
N ILE A 129 -1.36 -2.33 3.77
CA ILE A 129 -2.04 -1.70 4.90
C ILE A 129 -2.44 -2.78 5.89
N VAL A 130 -2.05 -2.60 7.14
CA VAL A 130 -2.20 -3.62 8.18
C VAL A 130 -3.10 -3.06 9.27
N PRO A 131 -4.21 -3.74 9.61
CA PRO A 131 -5.01 -3.33 10.76
C PRO A 131 -4.17 -3.49 12.04
N PRO A 132 -4.43 -2.69 13.08
CA PRO A 132 -3.82 -2.91 14.37
C PRO A 132 -4.29 -4.28 14.85
N GLY A 133 -3.36 -5.14 15.26
CA GLY A 133 -3.73 -6.45 15.77
C GLY A 133 -4.73 -6.29 16.91
N MET A 134 -5.86 -7.00 16.86
CA MET A 134 -6.73 -7.10 18.03
C MET A 134 -5.91 -7.78 19.13
N LEU A 135 -5.45 -7.02 20.12
CA LEU A 135 -5.25 -7.61 21.44
C LEU A 135 -6.63 -8.11 21.84
N LEU A 136 -6.81 -9.42 21.87
CA LEU A 136 -7.94 -10.06 22.55
C LEU A 136 -7.92 -9.59 24.01
N GLN A 137 -8.52 -8.42 24.30
CA GLN A 137 -8.85 -7.97 25.66
C GLN A 137 -10.16 -8.61 26.14
N THR A 138 -10.43 -9.83 25.69
CA THR A 138 -11.45 -10.70 26.26
C THR A 138 -10.73 -11.97 26.68
N LEU A 139 -10.36 -12.01 27.97
CA LEU A 139 -10.15 -13.18 28.86
C LEU A 139 -9.13 -12.82 29.96
N SER A 140 -9.46 -11.86 30.83
CA SER A 140 -8.86 -11.73 32.17
C SER A 140 -9.69 -10.81 33.09
N ALA A 141 -11.01 -10.92 32.99
CA ALA A 141 -11.91 -10.57 34.09
C ALA A 141 -12.61 -11.86 34.50
N GLY A 142 -11.85 -12.72 35.19
CA GLY A 142 -12.35 -13.81 36.01
C GLY A 142 -12.28 -13.40 37.47
#